data_AF-A0A495X4U7-F1
#
_entry.id   AF-A0A495X4U7-F1
#
_cell.length_a   1.000
_cell.length_b   1.000
_cell.length_c   1.000
_cell.angle_alpha   90.00
_cell.angle_beta   90.00
_cell.angle_gamma   90.00
#
_symmetry.space_group_name_H-M   'P 1'
#
loop_
_entity.id
_entity.type
_entity.pdbx_description
1 polymer ?
#
loop_
_entity_poly.entity_id
_entity_poly.type
_entity_poly.pdbx_seq_one_letter_code
_entity_poly.pdbx_strand_id
1 'polypeptide(L)'
;MACGIHITDEERALATAYQRGHRAGYESGLASARGSSELTIEHLRRRVEELEKRLDDATRTYEIAGDQVVTVDGYAYRWRGATPLEVGDRVLVPENWLSALKNGPGPREGTVTALGTTYRGDLQHIVRKLTN
;
A
#
# COMPACT_ATOMS: atom_id res chain seq x y z
N MET A 1 47.78 35.71 34.02
CA MET A 1 48.40 36.19 32.76
C MET A 1 47.97 35.24 31.66
N ALA A 2 47.12 35.69 30.74
CA ALA A 2 46.62 34.86 29.66
C ALA A 2 47.67 34.83 28.53
N CYS A 3 48.13 33.62 28.16
CA CYS A 3 49.01 33.42 27.02
C CYS A 3 48.21 33.67 25.74
N GLY A 4 48.35 34.87 25.16
CA GLY A 4 47.76 35.21 23.88
C GLY A 4 48.53 34.49 22.78
N ILE A 5 48.00 33.37 22.30
CA ILE A 5 48.57 32.66 21.15
C ILE A 5 48.44 33.61 19.95
N HIS A 6 49.56 34.21 19.53
CA HIS A 6 49.64 35.00 18.31
C HIS A 6 49.63 34.05 17.11
N ILE A 7 48.43 33.72 16.64
CA ILE A 7 48.24 33.03 15.36
C ILE A 7 48.63 33.99 14.24
N THR A 8 49.56 33.55 13.38
CA THR A 8 49.92 34.27 12.15
C THR A 8 48.78 34.22 11.14
N ASP A 9 48.71 35.18 10.21
CA ASP A 9 47.63 35.21 9.22
C ASP A 9 47.66 33.96 8.30
N GLU A 10 48.83 33.38 8.07
CA GLU A 10 49.00 32.12 7.34
C GLU A 10 48.42 30.93 8.10
N GLU A 11 48.67 30.82 9.40
CA GLU A 11 48.07 29.78 10.26
C GLU A 11 46.55 29.93 10.36
N ARG A 12 46.03 31.17 10.40
CA ARG A 12 44.59 31.45 10.36
C ARG A 12 43.99 31.05 9.02
N ALA A 13 44.68 31.32 7.91
CA ALA A 13 44.24 30.94 6.57
C ALA A 13 44.21 29.42 6.42
N LEU A 14 45.23 28.72 6.92
CA LEU A 14 45.31 27.26 6.90
C LEU A 14 44.21 26.61 7.74
N ALA A 15 43.97 27.09 8.96
CA ALA A 15 42.89 26.60 9.82
C ALA A 15 41.51 26.80 9.17
N THR A 16 41.28 27.96 8.54
CA THR A 16 40.02 28.26 7.83
C THR A 16 39.84 27.40 6.59
N ALA A 17 40.92 27.11 5.85
CA ALA A 17 40.88 26.20 4.70
C ALA A 17 40.58 24.76 5.14
N TYR A 18 41.23 24.28 6.20
CA TYR A 18 41.00 22.96 6.77
C TYR A 18 39.55 22.80 7.28
N GLN A 19 39.04 23.76 8.05
CA GLN A 19 37.65 23.74 8.53
C GLN A 19 36.64 23.72 7.39
N ARG A 20 36.87 24.51 6.32
CA ARG A 20 36.01 24.51 5.12
C ARG A 20 36.04 23.15 4.41
N GLY A 21 37.22 22.58 4.19
CA GLY A 21 37.37 21.27 3.56
C GLY A 21 36.69 20.16 4.36
N HIS A 22 36.90 20.14 5.67
CA HIS A 22 36.28 19.16 6.57
C HIS A 22 34.75 19.27 6.57
N ARG A 23 34.21 20.50 6.64
CA ARG A 23 32.76 20.74 6.57
C ARG A 23 32.16 20.33 5.23
N ALA A 24 32.80 20.71 4.11
CA ALA A 24 32.34 20.34 2.78
C ALA A 24 32.37 18.81 2.57
N GLY A 25 33.41 18.12 3.05
CA GLY A 25 33.49 16.67 3.00
C GLY A 25 32.40 15.98 3.82
N TYR A 26 32.14 16.46 5.03
CA TYR A 26 31.06 15.96 5.89
C TYR A 26 29.67 16.16 5.25
N GLU A 27 29.39 17.37 4.76
CA GLU A 27 28.11 17.69 4.09
C GLU A 27 27.91 16.86 2.82
N SER A 28 28.97 16.68 2.01
CA SER A 28 28.94 15.81 0.83
C SER A 28 28.68 14.34 1.21
N GLY A 29 29.35 13.83 2.24
CA GLY A 29 29.16 12.45 2.72
C GLY A 29 27.75 12.21 3.22
N LEU A 30 27.18 13.17 3.95
CA LEU A 30 25.80 13.13 4.43
C LEU A 30 24.79 13.15 3.28
N ALA A 31 25.01 14.00 2.27
CA ALA A 31 24.17 14.09 1.08
C ALA A 31 24.21 12.79 0.25
N SER A 32 25.41 12.23 0.03
CA SER A 32 25.57 10.96 -0.68
C SER A 32 24.92 9.78 0.07
N ALA A 33 25.12 9.70 1.40
CA ALA A 33 24.49 8.67 2.22
C ALA A 33 22.96 8.78 2.20
N ARG A 34 22.43 10.02 2.25
CA ARG A 34 20.99 10.29 2.15
C ARG A 34 20.44 9.90 0.78
N GLY A 35 21.07 10.32 -0.31
CA GLY A 35 20.65 9.95 -1.67
C GLY A 35 20.67 8.44 -1.91
N SER A 36 21.70 7.74 -1.42
CA SER A 36 21.76 6.27 -1.47
C SER A 36 20.64 5.61 -0.66
N SER A 37 20.31 6.18 0.51
CA SER A 37 19.23 5.67 1.36
C SER A 37 17.86 5.89 0.72
N GLU A 38 17.62 7.07 0.14
CA GLU A 38 16.36 7.40 -0.55
C GLU A 38 16.11 6.47 -1.75
N LEU A 39 17.12 6.23 -2.59
CA LEU A 39 17.04 5.27 -3.71
C LEU A 39 16.77 3.84 -3.23
N THR A 40 17.40 3.44 -2.13
CA THR A 40 17.19 2.11 -1.54
C THR A 40 15.76 1.97 -1.02
N ILE A 41 15.24 2.99 -0.33
CA ILE A 41 13.86 3.02 0.16
C ILE A 41 12.87 2.95 -1.00
N GLU A 42 13.08 3.72 -2.07
CA GLU A 42 12.22 3.67 -3.25
C GLU A 42 12.22 2.28 -3.90
N HIS A 43 13.41 1.68 -4.08
CA HIS A 43 13.54 0.34 -4.63
C HIS A 43 12.82 -0.71 -3.77
N LEU A 44 12.98 -0.64 -2.44
CA LEU A 44 12.32 -1.55 -1.52
C LEU A 44 10.81 -1.38 -1.54
N ARG A 45 10.28 -0.15 -1.60
CA ARG A 45 8.84 0.10 -1.75
C ARG A 45 8.28 -0.56 -3.00
N ARG A 46 8.93 -0.33 -4.15
CA ARG A 46 8.53 -0.96 -5.42
C ARG A 46 8.56 -2.50 -5.35
N ARG A 47 9.58 -3.07 -4.68
CA ARG A 47 9.67 -4.52 -4.48
C ARG A 47 8.56 -5.06 -3.58
N VAL A 48 8.19 -4.35 -2.52
CA VAL A 48 7.07 -4.74 -1.66
C VAL A 48 5.77 -4.75 -2.46
N GLU A 49 5.47 -3.68 -3.19
CA GLU A 49 4.28 -3.59 -4.05
C GLU A 49 4.22 -4.72 -5.09
N GLU A 50 5.35 -5.04 -5.72
CA GLU A 50 5.44 -6.15 -6.68
C GLU A 50 5.19 -7.51 -6.00
N LEU A 51 5.78 -7.74 -4.83
CA LEU A 51 5.61 -8.99 -4.09
C LEU A 51 4.18 -9.16 -3.56
N GLU A 52 3.56 -8.08 -3.09
CA GLU A 52 2.15 -8.08 -2.67
C GLU A 52 1.25 -8.43 -3.85
N LYS A 53 1.48 -7.84 -5.02
CA LYS A 53 0.74 -8.17 -6.24
C LYS A 53 0.93 -9.63 -6.64
N ARG A 54 2.16 -10.14 -6.63
CA ARG A 54 2.45 -11.54 -6.95
C ARG A 54 1.80 -12.51 -5.97
N LEU A 55 1.77 -12.15 -4.69
CA LEU A 55 1.10 -12.95 -3.67
C LEU A 55 -0.42 -12.96 -3.89
N ASP A 56 -1.00 -11.81 -4.20
CA ASP A 56 -2.41 -11.70 -4.56
C ASP A 56 -2.73 -12.57 -5.78
N ASP A 57 -2.02 -12.41 -6.89
CA ASP A 57 -2.20 -13.19 -8.11
C ASP A 57 -2.07 -14.71 -7.88
N ALA A 58 -1.13 -15.13 -7.03
CA ALA A 58 -0.89 -16.54 -6.74
C ALA A 58 -1.94 -17.17 -5.79
N THR A 59 -2.60 -16.36 -4.97
CA THR A 59 -3.50 -16.87 -3.92
C THR A 59 -4.97 -16.55 -4.15
N ARG A 60 -5.27 -15.60 -5.05
CA ARG A 60 -6.62 -15.18 -5.38
C ARG A 60 -7.43 -16.34 -5.95
N THR A 61 -8.58 -16.56 -5.33
CA THR A 61 -9.53 -17.60 -5.71
C THR A 61 -10.71 -16.94 -6.41
N TYR A 62 -11.00 -17.38 -7.63
CA TYR A 62 -12.09 -16.83 -8.47
C TYR A 62 -13.36 -17.66 -8.44
N GLU A 63 -13.29 -18.90 -7.96
CA GLU A 63 -14.42 -19.81 -7.88
C GLU A 63 -14.31 -20.70 -6.64
N ILE A 64 -15.42 -20.92 -5.95
CA ILE A 64 -15.53 -21.86 -4.83
C ILE A 64 -16.77 -22.73 -5.05
N ALA A 65 -16.55 -24.03 -5.26
CA ALA A 65 -17.57 -25.04 -5.48
C ALA A 65 -18.60 -24.65 -6.56
N GLY A 66 -18.13 -24.20 -7.74
CA GLY A 66 -18.98 -23.77 -8.85
C GLY A 66 -19.54 -22.35 -8.74
N ASP A 67 -19.37 -21.69 -7.60
CA ASP A 67 -19.84 -20.32 -7.40
C ASP A 67 -18.72 -19.34 -7.74
N GLN A 68 -19.02 -18.35 -8.57
CA GLN A 68 -18.09 -17.26 -8.86
C GLN A 68 -17.83 -16.45 -7.56
N VAL A 69 -16.57 -16.13 -7.31
CA VAL A 69 -16.16 -15.28 -6.19
C VAL A 69 -15.99 -13.86 -6.68
N VAL A 70 -16.60 -12.91 -6.00
CA VAL A 70 -16.51 -11.47 -6.32
C VAL A 70 -16.33 -10.64 -5.06
N THR A 71 -15.80 -9.44 -5.24
CA THR A 71 -15.69 -8.43 -4.17
C THR A 71 -16.71 -7.33 -4.42
N VAL A 72 -17.57 -7.05 -3.45
CA VAL A 72 -18.61 -6.03 -3.48
C VAL A 72 -18.31 -5.00 -2.39
N ASP A 73 -18.14 -3.73 -2.78
CA ASP A 73 -17.78 -2.64 -1.86
C ASP A 73 -16.61 -2.99 -0.89
N GLY A 74 -15.63 -3.79 -1.36
CA GLY A 74 -14.47 -4.24 -0.58
C GLY A 74 -14.65 -5.54 0.22
N TYR A 75 -15.80 -6.21 0.17
CA TYR A 75 -16.06 -7.49 0.86
C TYR A 75 -16.28 -8.63 -0.12
N ALA A 76 -15.75 -9.81 0.19
CA ALA A 76 -15.87 -10.98 -0.68
C ALA A 76 -17.21 -11.70 -0.49
N TYR A 77 -17.80 -12.12 -1.62
CA TYR A 77 -19.04 -12.89 -1.67
C TYR A 77 -18.98 -13.95 -2.76
N ARG A 78 -19.90 -14.91 -2.67
CA ARG A 78 -20.14 -15.94 -3.68
C ARG A 78 -21.36 -15.62 -4.52
N TRP A 79 -21.28 -15.90 -5.81
CA TRP A 79 -22.35 -15.72 -6.78
C TRP A 79 -22.70 -17.04 -7.45
N ARG A 80 -23.99 -17.39 -7.36
CA ARG A 80 -24.59 -18.64 -7.88
C ARG A 80 -25.42 -18.42 -9.14
N GLY A 81 -25.58 -17.18 -9.59
CA GLY A 81 -26.46 -16.89 -10.71
C GLY A 81 -25.89 -17.38 -12.03
N ALA A 82 -26.79 -17.64 -12.98
CA ALA A 82 -26.44 -18.21 -14.27
C ALA A 82 -25.51 -17.30 -15.10
N THR A 83 -25.68 -15.98 -15.00
CA THR A 83 -24.82 -15.02 -15.68
C THR A 83 -23.69 -14.59 -14.74
N PRO A 84 -22.41 -14.76 -15.12
CA PRO A 84 -21.29 -14.23 -14.35
C PRO A 84 -21.42 -12.73 -14.10
N LEU A 85 -20.98 -12.29 -12.93
CA LEU A 85 -20.88 -10.88 -12.57
C LEU A 85 -19.57 -10.28 -13.11
N GLU A 86 -19.66 -9.02 -13.50
CA GLU A 86 -18.55 -8.19 -13.94
C GLU A 86 -18.32 -7.02 -12.98
N VAL A 87 -17.12 -6.44 -13.02
CA VAL A 87 -16.83 -5.22 -12.26
C VAL A 87 -17.74 -4.09 -12.72
N GLY A 88 -18.40 -3.43 -11.78
CA GLY A 88 -19.40 -2.40 -12.02
C GLY A 88 -20.85 -2.89 -11.93
N ASP A 89 -21.09 -4.20 -11.89
CA ASP A 89 -22.44 -4.73 -11.71
C ASP A 89 -23.03 -4.33 -10.35
N ARG A 90 -24.31 -3.95 -10.35
CA ARG A 90 -25.08 -3.71 -9.13
C ARG A 90 -25.69 -5.00 -8.63
N VAL A 91 -25.54 -5.27 -7.34
CA VAL A 91 -26.00 -6.51 -6.70
C VAL A 91 -26.64 -6.21 -5.35
N LEU A 92 -27.56 -7.07 -4.95
CA LEU A 92 -28.11 -7.10 -3.60
C LEU A 92 -27.31 -8.11 -2.78
N VAL A 93 -26.57 -7.62 -1.80
CA VAL A 93 -25.83 -8.45 -0.84
C VAL A 93 -26.68 -8.73 0.40
N PRO A 94 -26.48 -9.89 1.03
CA PRO A 94 -27.13 -10.21 2.31
C PRO A 94 -26.66 -9.25 3.40
N GLU A 95 -27.45 -9.20 4.47
CA GLU A 95 -27.04 -8.50 5.69
C GLU A 95 -25.79 -9.17 6.27
N ASN A 96 -24.75 -8.36 6.52
CA ASN A 96 -23.63 -8.77 7.35
C ASN A 96 -23.62 -7.92 8.64
N TRP A 97 -23.05 -8.45 9.72
CA TRP A 97 -22.99 -7.77 11.02
C TRP A 97 -22.49 -6.31 10.92
N LEU A 98 -21.50 -6.08 10.05
CA LEU A 98 -20.89 -4.77 9.86
C LEU A 98 -21.79 -3.81 9.05
N SER A 99 -22.59 -4.31 8.13
CA SER A 99 -23.55 -3.55 7.33
C SER A 99 -24.75 -3.17 8.16
N ALA A 100 -25.21 -4.08 9.03
CA ALA A 100 -26.28 -3.81 10.01
C ALA A 100 -25.90 -2.63 10.92
N LEU A 101 -24.65 -2.62 11.41
CA LEU A 101 -24.13 -1.55 12.25
C LEU A 101 -24.03 -0.20 11.53
N LYS A 102 -23.66 -0.20 10.24
CA LYS A 102 -23.44 1.04 9.46
C LYS A 102 -24.69 1.60 8.78
N ASN A 103 -25.57 0.73 8.27
CA ASN A 103 -26.64 1.10 7.35
C ASN A 103 -28.04 0.67 7.83
N GLY A 104 -28.14 0.03 9.00
CA GLY A 104 -29.36 -0.57 9.47
C GLY A 104 -29.57 -2.01 8.97
N PRO A 105 -30.55 -2.72 9.53
CA PRO A 105 -30.81 -4.12 9.23
C PRO A 105 -31.32 -4.31 7.80
N GLY A 106 -31.05 -5.48 7.22
CA GLY A 106 -31.56 -5.91 5.93
C GLY A 106 -30.52 -6.00 4.79
N PRO A 107 -30.94 -6.60 3.66
CA PRO A 107 -30.13 -6.68 2.46
C PRO A 107 -29.78 -5.30 1.91
N ARG A 108 -28.59 -5.17 1.33
CA ARG A 108 -28.06 -3.88 0.85
C ARG A 108 -27.68 -3.97 -0.61
N GLU A 109 -27.86 -2.88 -1.35
CA GLU A 109 -27.26 -2.72 -2.66
C GLU A 109 -25.75 -2.43 -2.55
N GLY A 110 -24.97 -3.03 -3.43
CA GLY A 110 -23.54 -2.81 -3.55
C GLY A 110 -23.07 -2.96 -4.99
N THR A 111 -21.84 -2.54 -5.26
CA THR A 111 -21.23 -2.63 -6.59
C THR A 111 -20.08 -3.62 -6.58
N VAL A 112 -20.02 -4.49 -7.59
CA VAL A 112 -18.87 -5.37 -7.78
C VAL A 112 -17.65 -4.52 -8.11
N THR A 113 -16.65 -4.55 -7.24
CA THR A 113 -15.42 -3.74 -7.34
C THR A 113 -14.23 -4.55 -7.84
N ALA A 114 -14.22 -5.87 -7.62
CA ALA A 114 -13.19 -6.77 -8.11
C ALA A 114 -13.71 -8.21 -8.26
N LEU A 115 -12.98 -9.02 -9.03
CA LEU A 115 -13.22 -10.46 -9.14
C LEU A 115 -12.25 -11.24 -8.25
N GLY A 116 -12.74 -12.36 -7.72
CA GLY A 116 -12.00 -13.21 -6.79
C GLY A 116 -11.75 -12.59 -5.42
N THR A 117 -11.15 -13.39 -4.54
CA THR A 117 -10.64 -12.92 -3.23
C THR A 117 -9.42 -13.73 -2.80
N THR A 118 -8.58 -13.13 -1.94
CA THR A 118 -7.55 -13.83 -1.18
C THR A 118 -8.05 -14.28 0.20
N TYR A 119 -9.25 -13.85 0.61
CA TYR A 119 -9.86 -14.25 1.87
C TYR A 119 -10.21 -15.74 1.86
N ARG A 120 -9.87 -16.45 2.94
CA ARG A 120 -10.02 -17.92 3.08
C ARG A 120 -11.16 -18.36 3.99
N GLY A 121 -11.86 -17.43 4.63
CA GLY A 121 -12.99 -17.76 5.49
C GLY A 121 -14.28 -17.99 4.69
N ASP A 122 -15.36 -18.24 5.42
CA ASP A 122 -16.66 -18.49 4.83
C ASP A 122 -17.22 -17.24 4.13
N LEU A 123 -17.62 -17.43 2.88
CA LEU A 123 -18.21 -16.39 2.06
C LEU A 123 -19.73 -16.54 2.01
N GLN A 124 -20.43 -15.44 2.27
CA GLN A 124 -21.87 -15.36 2.07
C GLN A 124 -22.22 -15.26 0.58
N HIS A 125 -23.47 -15.61 0.26
CA HIS A 125 -23.97 -15.56 -1.11
C HIS A 125 -24.65 -14.24 -1.43
N ILE A 126 -24.33 -13.66 -2.59
CA ILE A 126 -25.09 -12.55 -3.16
C ILE A 126 -26.53 -13.01 -3.39
N VAL A 127 -27.49 -12.18 -2.99
CA VAL A 127 -28.93 -12.49 -3.06
C VAL A 127 -29.41 -12.44 -4.51
N ARG A 128 -29.08 -11.37 -5.24
CA ARG A 128 -29.44 -11.21 -6.66
C ARG A 128 -28.59 -10.14 -7.35
N LYS A 129 -28.46 -10.25 -8.67
CA LYS A 129 -28.04 -9.15 -9.54
C LYS A 129 -29.20 -8.16 -9.70
N LEU A 130 -28.91 -6.87 -9.62
CA LEU A 130 -29.87 -5.81 -9.89
C LEU A 130 -29.68 -5.40 -11.35
N THR A 131 -30.65 -5.75 -12.20
CA THR A 131 -30.71 -5.22 -13.57
C THR A 131 -31.09 -3.74 -13.52
N ASN A 132 -30.34 -2.91 -14.24
CA ASN A 132 -30.78 -1.57 -14.61
C ASN A 132 -31.92 -1.64 -15.63
#